data_AF-A0A4Q2UQ66-F1
#
_entry.id   AF-A0A4Q2UQ66-F1
#
_cell.length_a   1.000
_cell.length_b   1.000
_cell.length_c   1.000
_cell.angle_alpha   90.00
_cell.angle_beta   90.00
_cell.angle_gamma   90.00
#
_symmetry.space_group_name_H-M   'P 1'
#
loop_
_entity.id
_entity.type
_entity.pdbx_description
1 polymer ?
#
loop_
_entity_poly.entity_id
_entity_poly.type
_entity_poly.pdbx_seq_one_letter_code
_entity_poly.pdbx_strand_id
1 'polypeptide(L)'
;MIVTQDKNPLARLMALLPMQVAREKRRAIEADMVAIGKYEHYRQRVIRRDWKMGSTQVDCAAVIMRHLGVTLEFFTGTDEQREEQIETVTKAYYQQAFVGEGVFQPIP
;
A
#
# COMPACT_ATOMS: atom_id res chain seq x y z
N MET A 1 16.00 -17.71 9.68
CA MET A 1 14.90 -16.97 9.03
C MET A 1 15.38 -15.56 8.77
N ILE A 2 15.61 -15.17 7.51
CA ILE A 2 16.03 -13.80 7.20
C ILE A 2 14.77 -12.94 7.24
N VAL A 3 14.47 -12.36 8.41
CA VAL A 3 13.54 -11.23 8.50
C VAL A 3 14.27 -10.07 7.84
N THR A 4 14.18 -10.00 6.52
CA THR A 4 14.64 -8.81 5.82
C THR A 4 13.66 -7.73 6.24
N GLN A 5 14.09 -6.86 7.15
CA GLN A 5 13.41 -5.62 7.46
C GLN A 5 13.33 -4.85 6.14
N ASP A 6 12.24 -5.04 5.41
CA ASP A 6 11.89 -4.19 4.28
C ASP A 6 11.84 -2.76 4.83
N LYS A 7 12.87 -1.96 4.55
CA LYS A 7 12.93 -0.54 4.95
C LYS A 7 11.82 0.27 4.30
N ASN A 8 11.12 -0.29 3.31
CA ASN A 8 10.02 0.34 2.62
C ASN A 8 8.69 0.05 3.33
N PRO A 9 8.06 1.05 3.97
CA PRO A 9 6.81 0.88 4.72
C PRO A 9 5.65 0.44 3.80
N LEU A 10 5.68 0.81 2.52
CA LEU A 10 4.67 0.39 1.54
C LEU A 10 4.82 -1.09 1.19
N ALA A 11 6.05 -1.58 1.04
CA ALA A 11 6.30 -3.00 0.82
C ALA A 11 5.86 -3.83 2.04
N ARG A 12 6.12 -3.34 3.26
CA ARG A 12 5.65 -3.96 4.50
C ARG A 12 4.13 -3.98 4.58
N LEU A 13 3.45 -2.86 4.30
CA LEU A 13 1.99 -2.80 4.27
C LEU A 13 1.42 -3.86 3.31
N MET A 14 1.93 -3.91 2.08
CA MET A 14 1.49 -4.89 1.08
C MET A 14 1.76 -6.34 1.48
N ALA A 15 2.82 -6.61 2.25
CA ALA A 15 3.14 -7.93 2.76
C ALA A 15 2.25 -8.35 3.95
N LEU A 16 1.77 -7.39 4.72
CA LEU A 16 0.87 -7.60 5.86
C LEU A 16 -0.60 -7.76 5.43
N LEU A 17 -0.98 -7.27 4.25
CA LEU A 17 -2.32 -7.48 3.70
C LEU A 17 -2.58 -8.94 3.29
N PRO A 18 -3.83 -9.43 3.35
CA PRO A 18 -4.19 -10.72 2.81
C PRO A 18 -3.77 -10.86 1.35
N MET A 19 -3.21 -12.01 0.96
CA MET A 19 -2.57 -12.20 -0.35
C MET A 19 -3.46 -11.82 -1.55
N GLN A 20 -4.76 -12.10 -1.48
CA GLN A 20 -5.71 -11.73 -2.53
C GLN A 20 -5.90 -10.22 -2.62
N VAL A 21 -6.12 -9.55 -1.47
CA VAL A 21 -6.27 -8.09 -1.37
C VAL A 21 -4.98 -7.40 -1.84
N ALA A 22 -3.82 -7.86 -1.37
CA ALA A 22 -2.53 -7.30 -1.79
C ALA A 22 -2.33 -7.38 -3.32
N ARG A 23 -2.73 -8.49 -3.95
CA ARG A 23 -2.65 -8.63 -5.42
C ARG A 23 -3.63 -7.71 -6.15
N GLU A 24 -4.87 -7.63 -5.67
CA GLU A 24 -5.89 -6.75 -6.24
C GLU A 24 -5.46 -5.28 -6.16
N LYS A 25 -5.06 -4.83 -4.98
CA LYS A 25 -4.58 -3.46 -4.76
C LYS A 25 -3.34 -3.15 -5.57
N ARG A 26 -2.40 -4.10 -5.69
CA ARG A 26 -1.22 -3.92 -6.57
C ARG A 26 -1.64 -3.70 -8.02
N ARG A 27 -2.53 -4.55 -8.56
CA ARG A 27 -3.01 -4.41 -9.94
C ARG A 27 -3.73 -3.09 -10.16
N ALA A 28 -4.56 -2.65 -9.21
CA ALA A 28 -5.28 -1.39 -9.29
C ALA A 28 -4.33 -0.18 -9.28
N ILE A 29 -3.32 -0.19 -8.39
CA ILE A 29 -2.27 0.84 -8.34
C ILE A 29 -1.47 0.84 -9.64
N GLU A 30 -1.06 -0.31 -10.14
CA GLU A 30 -0.30 -0.42 -11.39
C GLU A 30 -1.10 0.14 -12.58
N ALA A 31 -2.39 -0.19 -12.69
CA ALA A 31 -3.27 0.31 -13.74
C ALA A 31 -3.42 1.84 -13.69
N ASP A 32 -3.67 2.40 -12.50
CA ASP A 32 -3.78 3.85 -12.33
C ASP A 32 -2.44 4.55 -12.61
N MET A 33 -1.32 3.97 -12.17
CA MET A 33 0.02 4.50 -12.45
C MET A 33 0.34 4.50 -13.95
N VAL A 34 -0.14 3.50 -14.71
CA VAL A 34 -0.05 3.50 -16.18
C VAL A 34 -0.91 4.62 -16.77
N ALA A 35 -2.15 4.79 -16.28
CA ALA A 35 -3.06 5.82 -16.75
C ALA A 35 -2.51 7.25 -16.58
N ILE A 36 -1.79 7.52 -15.48
CA ILE A 36 -1.14 8.81 -15.23
C ILE A 36 0.28 8.92 -15.82
N GLY A 37 0.76 7.92 -16.55
CA GLY A 37 2.11 7.91 -17.14
C GLY A 37 3.26 7.85 -16.12
N LYS A 38 2.99 7.39 -14.89
CA LYS A 38 3.98 7.29 -13.80
C LYS A 38 4.40 5.85 -13.49
N TYR A 39 3.94 4.87 -14.26
CA TYR A 39 4.25 3.46 -14.04
C TYR A 39 5.76 3.17 -13.95
N GLU A 40 6.58 3.78 -14.83
CA GLU A 40 8.04 3.60 -14.77
C GLU A 40 8.64 4.16 -13.47
N HIS A 41 8.17 5.32 -13.01
CA HIS A 41 8.61 5.90 -11.74
C HIS A 41 8.21 5.00 -10.56
N TYR A 42 6.97 4.51 -10.56
CA TYR A 42 6.46 3.57 -9.56
C TYR A 42 7.28 2.27 -9.52
N ARG A 43 7.50 1.64 -10.67
CA ARG A 43 8.24 0.38 -10.80
C ARG A 43 9.72 0.53 -10.41
N GLN A 44 10.37 1.60 -10.84
CA GLN A 44 11.81 1.76 -10.64
C GLN A 44 12.17 2.33 -9.26
N ARG A 45 11.31 3.16 -8.66
CA ARG A 45 11.62 3.90 -7.44
C ARG A 45 10.77 3.50 -6.23
N VAL A 46 9.46 3.31 -6.39
CA VAL A 46 8.52 3.16 -5.26
C VAL A 46 8.52 1.76 -4.67
N ILE A 47 8.71 0.71 -5.47
CA ILE A 47 8.68 -0.69 -5.00
C ILE A 47 10.03 -1.15 -4.40
N ARG A 48 11.11 -0.37 -4.54
CA ARG A 48 12.44 -0.79 -4.05
C ARG A 48 12.55 -0.72 -2.52
N ARG A 49 13.32 -1.65 -1.94
CA ARG A 49 13.64 -1.70 -0.50
C ARG A 49 14.29 -0.44 0.03
N ASP A 50 15.13 0.21 -0.76
CA ASP A 50 15.90 1.42 -0.39
C ASP A 50 15.19 2.75 -0.76
N TRP A 51 13.87 2.72 -0.92
CA TRP A 51 13.13 3.91 -1.33
C TRP A 51 13.03 4.96 -0.23
N LYS A 52 13.40 6.22 -0.57
CA LYS A 52 13.14 7.40 0.28
C LYS A 52 11.75 7.97 -0.03
N MET A 53 10.79 7.75 0.87
CA MET A 53 9.40 8.20 0.73
C MET A 53 9.24 9.71 0.45
N GLY A 54 10.13 10.55 0.97
CA GLY A 54 10.10 12.00 0.69
C GLY A 54 10.34 12.37 -0.79
N SER A 55 10.74 11.42 -1.63
CA SER A 55 10.94 11.63 -3.08
C SER A 55 9.77 11.14 -3.95
N THR A 56 8.65 10.74 -3.33
CA THR A 56 7.44 10.34 -4.04
C THR A 56 6.84 11.53 -4.77
N GLN A 57 6.58 11.37 -6.07
CA GLN A 57 5.78 12.37 -6.79
C GLN A 57 4.35 12.41 -6.23
N VAL A 58 3.79 13.61 -6.10
CA VAL A 58 2.45 13.83 -5.53
C VAL A 58 1.39 12.94 -6.20
N ASP A 59 1.46 12.80 -7.53
CA ASP A 59 0.54 11.96 -8.31
C ASP A 59 0.62 10.48 -7.90
N CYS A 60 1.84 9.97 -7.65
CA CYS A 60 2.02 8.59 -7.18
C CYS A 60 1.48 8.40 -5.76
N ALA A 61 1.74 9.36 -4.87
CA ALA A 61 1.22 9.32 -3.51
C ALA A 61 -0.31 9.32 -3.51
N ALA A 62 -0.95 10.16 -4.34
CA ALA A 62 -2.40 10.23 -4.46
C ALA A 62 -3.03 8.89 -4.89
N VAL A 63 -2.44 8.20 -5.88
CA VAL A 63 -2.91 6.87 -6.29
C VAL A 63 -2.78 5.85 -5.15
N ILE A 64 -1.64 5.84 -4.45
CA ILE A 64 -1.40 4.92 -3.34
C ILE A 64 -2.37 5.18 -2.17
N MET A 65 -2.58 6.45 -1.81
CA MET A 65 -3.53 6.87 -0.78
C MET A 65 -4.95 6.40 -1.12
N ARG A 66 -5.38 6.60 -2.37
CA ARG A 66 -6.71 6.17 -2.83
C ARG A 66 -6.93 4.67 -2.70
N HIS A 67 -5.93 3.86 -3.05
CA HIS A 67 -6.09 2.39 -3.08
C HIS A 67 -5.87 1.73 -1.74
N LEU A 68 -4.88 2.20 -0.96
CA LEU A 68 -4.49 1.59 0.31
C LEU A 68 -5.17 2.23 1.51
N GLY A 69 -5.77 3.42 1.37
CA GLY A 69 -6.40 4.14 2.47
C GLY A 69 -5.40 4.76 3.46
N VAL A 70 -4.15 4.96 3.03
CA VAL A 70 -3.12 5.65 3.82
C VAL A 70 -3.26 7.17 3.67
N THR A 71 -2.78 7.95 4.65
CA THR A 71 -2.83 9.41 4.58
C THR A 71 -1.54 9.99 4.01
N LEU A 72 -1.50 11.31 3.77
CA LEU A 72 -0.28 11.99 3.33
C LEU A 72 0.86 11.84 4.35
N GLU A 73 0.52 11.76 5.64
CA GLU A 73 1.48 11.57 6.74
C GLU A 73 2.22 10.24 6.65
N PHE A 74 1.67 9.25 5.94
CA PHE A 74 2.39 8.02 5.62
C PHE A 74 3.70 8.30 4.86
N PHE A 75 3.69 9.30 3.98
CA PHE A 75 4.85 9.64 3.15
C PHE A 75 5.78 10.61 3.85
N THR A 76 5.22 11.58 4.59
CA THR A 76 5.98 12.72 5.16
C THR A 76 6.26 12.61 6.65
N GLY A 77 5.59 11.71 7.38
CA GLY A 77 5.66 11.57 8.83
C GLY A 77 6.89 10.81 9.34
N THR A 78 6.91 10.57 10.66
CA THR A 78 7.93 9.76 11.33
C THR A 78 7.70 8.27 11.12
N ASP A 79 8.72 7.45 11.38
CA ASP A 79 8.58 5.99 11.26
C ASP A 79 7.53 5.42 12.23
N GLU A 80 7.38 6.01 13.42
CA GLU A 80 6.33 5.62 14.38
C GLU A 80 4.92 5.86 13.82
N GLN A 81 4.67 7.04 13.23
CA GLN A 81 3.39 7.37 12.61
C GLN A 81 3.07 6.44 11.42
N ARG A 82 4.11 6.05 10.66
CA ARG A 82 3.96 5.09 9.56
C ARG A 82 3.56 3.71 10.06
N GLU A 83 4.19 3.22 11.12
CA GLU A 83 3.84 1.92 11.71
C GLU A 83 2.40 1.92 12.24
N GLU A 84 1.98 2.99 12.93
CA GLU A 84 0.60 3.12 13.43
C GLU A 84 -0.43 3.09 12.29
N GLN A 85 -0.14 3.76 11.17
CA GLN A 85 -0.99 3.70 9.99
C GLN A 85 -1.00 2.31 9.35
N ILE A 86 0.14 1.63 9.26
CA ILE A 86 0.21 0.27 8.73
C ILE A 86 -0.68 -0.66 9.57
N GLU A 87 -0.58 -0.58 10.89
CA GLU A 87 -1.42 -1.37 11.78
C GLU A 87 -2.90 -1.06 11.61
N THR A 88 -3.25 0.23 11.56
CA THR A 88 -4.65 0.68 11.44
C THR A 88 -5.26 0.19 10.12
N VAL A 89 -4.57 0.39 9.00
CA VAL A 89 -5.01 -0.06 7.68
C VAL A 89 -5.11 -1.58 7.64
N THR A 90 -4.08 -2.30 8.11
CA THR A 90 -4.08 -3.76 8.11
C THR A 90 -5.24 -4.31 8.96
N LYS A 91 -5.45 -3.79 10.17
CA LYS A 91 -6.58 -4.19 11.04
C LYS A 91 -7.93 -3.96 10.35
N ALA A 92 -8.12 -2.84 9.66
CA ALA A 92 -9.36 -2.56 8.92
C ALA A 92 -9.63 -3.61 7.83
N TYR A 93 -8.61 -3.99 7.05
CA TYR A 93 -8.74 -5.02 6.02
C TYR A 93 -9.02 -6.42 6.60
N TYR A 94 -8.40 -6.78 7.73
CA TYR A 94 -8.69 -8.04 8.40
C TYR A 94 -10.08 -8.06 9.06
N GLN A 95 -10.53 -6.96 9.67
CA GLN A 95 -11.88 -6.87 10.22
C GLN A 95 -12.94 -6.99 9.12
N GLN A 96 -12.73 -6.34 7.97
CA GLN A 96 -13.61 -6.52 6.81
C GLN A 96 -13.58 -7.96 6.26
N ALA A 97 -12.41 -8.61 6.27
CA ALA A 97 -12.28 -10.00 5.86
C ALA A 97 -12.95 -10.98 6.85
N PHE A 98 -12.92 -10.69 8.16
CA PHE A 98 -13.49 -11.55 9.21
C PHE A 98 -15.00 -11.34 9.44
N VAL A 99 -15.53 -10.13 9.21
CA VAL A 99 -16.98 -9.89 9.18
C VAL A 99 -17.62 -10.53 7.92
N GLY A 100 -16.79 -11.02 7.00
CA GLY A 100 -17.17 -11.71 5.77
C GLY A 100 -17.30 -13.24 5.85
N GLU A 101 -17.35 -13.88 7.04
CA GLU A 101 -17.89 -15.25 7.15
C GLU A 101 -19.41 -15.22 6.97
N GLY A 102 -19.83 -15.02 5.73
CA GLY A 102 -21.24 -15.01 5.36
C GLY A 102 -21.51 -14.92 3.87
N VAL A 103 -20.98 -13.93 3.15
CA VAL A 103 -21.18 -13.80 1.70
C VAL A 103 -20.08 -12.94 1.09
N PHE A 104 -19.22 -13.54 0.26
CA PHE A 104 -18.34 -12.81 -0.66
C PHE A 104 -19.22 -12.29 -1.80
N GLN A 105 -19.74 -11.05 -1.69
CA GLN A 105 -20.44 -10.41 -2.81
C GLN A 105 -19.46 -9.62 -3.67
N PRO A 106 -19.34 -9.90 -4.98
CA PRO A 106 -18.69 -8.98 -5.90
C PRO A 106 -19.58 -7.75 -6.07
N ILE A 107 -19.01 -6.56 -5.83
CA ILE A 107 -19.70 -5.29 -6.02
C ILE A 107 -19.83 -5.03 -7.55
N PRO A 108 -21.02 -4.66 -8.07
CA PRO A 108 -21.23 -4.31 -9.48
C PRO A 108 -20.57 -2.99 -9.89
#